data_AF-A0A1G7D0G9-F1
#
_entry.id   AF-A0A1G7D0G9-F1
#
_cell.length_a   1.000
_cell.length_b   1.000
_cell.length_c   1.000
_cell.angle_alpha   90.00
_cell.angle_beta   90.00
_cell.angle_gamma   90.00
#
_symmetry.space_group_name_H-M   'P 1'
#
loop_
_entity.id
_entity.type
_entity.pdbx_description
1 polymer ?
#
loop_
_entity_poly.entity_id
_entity_poly.type
_entity_poly.pdbx_seq_one_letter_code
_entity_poly.pdbx_strand_id
1 'polypeptide(L)'
;MSTITGEDRMSHGNNQKTPLQKLLSLRDLSVSQIANATGLGYHAIQKTIKQQRCRPETRQAIAQFLGLPYDHLWGDCANEHLNRLIRQEIEKHTACHQQSLRAAYLPEDN
;
A
#
# COMPACT_ATOMS: atom_id res chain seq x y z
N MET A 1 -19.55 29.02 -17.74
CA MET A 1 -19.93 27.66 -17.30
C MET A 1 -18.66 26.83 -17.19
N SER A 2 -18.15 26.66 -15.96
CA SER A 2 -17.00 25.77 -15.70
C SER A 2 -17.29 25.02 -14.41
N THR A 3 -17.81 23.80 -14.53
CA THR A 3 -17.98 22.85 -13.43
C THR A 3 -16.64 22.16 -13.19
N ILE A 4 -15.84 22.69 -12.27
CA ILE A 4 -14.70 21.96 -11.71
C ILE A 4 -15.26 21.12 -10.56
N THR A 5 -15.51 19.85 -10.89
CA THR A 5 -15.84 18.78 -9.95
C THR A 5 -14.65 18.53 -9.02
N GLY A 6 -14.62 19.26 -7.91
CA GLY A 6 -13.78 18.96 -6.75
C GLY A 6 -14.53 18.02 -5.81
N GLU A 7 -14.69 16.76 -6.20
CA GLU A 7 -15.17 15.70 -5.30
C GLU A 7 -14.07 15.35 -4.28
N ASP A 8 -13.87 16.18 -3.26
CA ASP A 8 -13.22 15.75 -2.02
C ASP A 8 -14.29 15.49 -0.96
N ARG A 9 -15.08 14.43 -1.20
CA ARG A 9 -15.97 13.87 -0.18
C ARG A 9 -15.17 12.92 0.70
N MET A 10 -14.75 13.48 1.83
CA MET A 10 -14.42 12.80 3.08
C MET A 10 -15.12 11.45 3.21
N SER A 11 -14.33 10.38 3.35
CA SER A 11 -14.80 9.08 3.81
C SER A 11 -14.11 8.72 5.12
N HIS A 12 -14.57 9.32 6.23
CA HIS A 12 -14.37 8.77 7.56
C HIS A 12 -15.24 7.49 7.69
N GLY A 13 -14.61 6.34 7.95
CA GLY A 13 -15.33 5.09 8.18
C GLY A 13 -14.41 3.90 8.43
N ASN A 14 -14.27 3.55 9.72
CA ASN A 14 -13.51 2.46 10.34
C ASN A 14 -11.97 2.58 10.34
N ASN A 15 -11.44 2.99 11.50
CA ASN A 15 -10.05 3.34 11.80
C ASN A 15 -9.08 2.12 11.92
N GLN A 16 -9.39 0.99 11.28
CA GLN A 16 -8.46 -0.13 11.17
C GLN A 16 -7.96 -0.24 9.74
N LYS A 17 -6.79 0.35 9.49
CA LYS A 17 -6.07 0.16 8.22
C LYS A 17 -5.80 -1.33 8.05
N THR A 18 -6.33 -1.93 6.98
CA THR A 18 -6.05 -3.33 6.67
C THR A 18 -4.54 -3.53 6.46
N PRO A 19 -4.00 -4.74 6.67
CA PRO A 19 -2.59 -5.02 6.43
C PRO A 19 -2.16 -4.59 5.02
N LEU A 20 -3.03 -4.80 4.02
CA LEU A 20 -2.81 -4.35 2.66
C LEU A 20 -2.71 -2.82 2.56
N GLN A 21 -3.58 -2.06 3.22
CA GLN A 21 -3.49 -0.59 3.26
C GLN A 21 -2.20 -0.10 3.94
N LYS A 22 -1.74 -0.78 4.99
CA LYS A 22 -0.47 -0.47 5.65
C LYS A 22 0.71 -0.69 4.72
N LEU A 23 0.74 -1.83 4.01
CA LEU A 23 1.79 -2.14 3.05
C LEU A 23 1.82 -1.13 1.89
N LEU A 24 0.65 -0.75 1.35
CA LEU A 24 0.57 0.28 0.31
C LEU A 24 1.08 1.63 0.80
N SER A 25 0.70 2.03 2.02
CA SER A 25 1.16 3.27 2.63
C SER A 25 2.67 3.28 2.90
N LEU A 26 3.28 2.13 3.20
CA LEU A 26 4.72 2.01 3.39
C LEU A 26 5.51 2.07 2.08
N ARG A 27 4.89 1.69 0.97
CA ARG A 27 5.48 1.74 -0.37
C ARG A 27 5.17 3.04 -1.11
N ASP A 28 4.55 4.01 -0.44
CA ASP A 28 4.04 5.25 -1.07
C ASP A 28 3.15 5.00 -2.30
N LEU A 29 2.44 3.85 -2.32
CA LEU A 29 1.58 3.46 -3.43
C LEU A 29 0.15 3.94 -3.20
N SER A 30 -0.32 4.79 -4.11
CA SER A 30 -1.70 5.29 -4.09
C SER A 30 -2.66 4.38 -4.85
N VAL A 31 -3.91 4.30 -4.41
CA VAL A 31 -4.98 3.55 -5.09
C VAL A 31 -5.15 4.00 -6.55
N SER A 32 -4.98 5.30 -6.81
CA SER A 32 -4.98 5.91 -8.15
C SER A 32 -3.84 5.41 -9.03
N GLN A 33 -2.64 5.19 -8.48
CA GLN A 33 -1.52 4.63 -9.24
C GLN A 33 -1.77 3.17 -9.61
N ILE A 34 -2.32 2.38 -8.69
CA ILE A 34 -2.70 0.98 -8.96
C ILE A 34 -3.80 0.95 -10.03
N ALA A 35 -4.78 1.85 -9.95
CA ALA A 35 -5.85 1.98 -10.95
C ALA A 35 -5.29 2.30 -12.34
N ASN A 36 -4.37 3.26 -12.42
CA ASN A 36 -3.72 3.62 -13.67
C ASN A 36 -2.89 2.46 -14.22
N ALA A 37 -2.09 1.79 -13.37
CA ALA A 37 -1.22 0.70 -13.78
C ALA A 37 -1.97 -0.58 -14.19
N THR A 38 -3.11 -0.86 -13.54
CA THR A 38 -3.93 -2.06 -13.83
C THR A 38 -5.05 -1.80 -14.85
N GLY A 39 -5.30 -0.53 -15.21
CA GLY A 39 -6.43 -0.13 -16.04
C GLY A 39 -7.81 -0.34 -15.39
N LEU A 40 -7.85 -0.62 -14.08
CA LEU A 40 -9.09 -0.87 -13.34
C LEU A 40 -9.63 0.40 -12.70
N GLY A 41 -10.95 0.50 -12.59
CA GLY A 41 -11.60 1.67 -11.97
C GLY A 41 -11.18 1.87 -10.51
N TYR A 42 -10.83 3.11 -10.16
CA TYR A 42 -10.42 3.53 -8.81
C TYR A 42 -11.32 2.98 -7.69
N HIS A 43 -12.65 3.14 -7.86
CA HIS A 43 -13.62 2.68 -6.87
C HIS A 43 -13.66 1.16 -6.73
N ALA A 44 -13.37 0.40 -7.80
CA ALA A 44 -13.31 -1.06 -7.73
C ALA A 44 -12.13 -1.49 -6.86
N ILE A 45 -10.94 -0.94 -7.12
CA ILE A 45 -9.74 -1.22 -6.33
C ILE A 45 -9.94 -0.79 -4.87
N GLN A 46 -10.46 0.42 -4.62
CA GLN A 46 -10.74 0.88 -3.26
C GLN A 46 -11.65 -0.09 -2.51
N LYS A 47 -12.74 -0.56 -3.14
CA LYS A 47 -13.66 -1.52 -2.51
C LYS A 47 -13.02 -2.90 -2.33
N THR A 48 -12.11 -3.31 -3.21
CA THR A 48 -11.35 -4.57 -3.07
C THR A 48 -10.34 -4.50 -1.93
N ILE A 49 -9.60 -3.39 -1.80
CA ILE A 49 -8.65 -3.15 -0.70
C ILE A 49 -9.37 -3.09 0.65
N LYS A 50 -10.56 -2.47 0.69
CA LYS A 50 -11.44 -2.44 1.87
C LYS A 50 -12.17 -3.77 2.12
N GLN A 51 -11.89 -4.82 1.35
CA GLN A 51 -12.56 -6.13 1.40
C GLN A 51 -14.10 -6.08 1.26
N GLN A 52 -14.66 -4.99 0.74
CA GLN A 52 -16.11 -4.80 0.56
C GLN A 52 -16.64 -5.44 -0.72
N ARG A 53 -15.87 -5.37 -1.81
CA ARG A 53 -16.21 -6.02 -3.10
C ARG A 53 -14.99 -6.75 -3.63
N CYS A 54 -15.14 -8.05 -3.76
CA CYS A 54 -14.03 -8.96 -4.04
C CYS A 54 -14.22 -9.56 -5.43
N ARG A 55 -13.72 -8.86 -6.46
CA ARG A 55 -13.61 -9.46 -7.79
C ARG A 55 -12.26 -10.15 -7.93
N PRO A 56 -12.23 -11.44 -8.35
CA PRO A 56 -10.98 -12.18 -8.49
C PRO A 56 -10.02 -11.51 -9.49
N GLU A 57 -10.55 -10.95 -10.59
CA GLU A 57 -9.78 -10.20 -11.59
C GLU A 57 -9.04 -9.01 -10.99
N THR A 58 -9.73 -8.22 -10.15
CA THR A 58 -9.12 -7.05 -9.49
C THR A 58 -8.06 -7.45 -8.48
N ARG A 59 -8.28 -8.53 -7.73
CA ARG A 59 -7.27 -9.06 -6.80
C ARG A 59 -6.04 -9.55 -7.56
N GLN A 60 -6.23 -10.31 -8.63
CA GLN A 60 -5.11 -10.79 -9.44
C GLN A 60 -4.30 -9.64 -10.04
N ALA A 61 -4.95 -8.60 -10.54
CA ALA A 61 -4.28 -7.41 -11.06
C ALA A 61 -3.45 -6.68 -9.98
N ILE A 62 -3.99 -6.56 -8.77
CA ILE A 62 -3.25 -5.97 -7.63
C ILE A 62 -2.06 -6.86 -7.23
N ALA A 63 -2.23 -8.19 -7.23
CA ALA A 63 -1.14 -9.14 -6.97
C ALA A 63 0.00 -8.98 -7.98
N GLN A 64 -0.33 -8.95 -9.27
CA GLN A 64 0.63 -8.77 -10.35
C GLN A 64 1.34 -7.42 -10.24
N PHE A 65 0.62 -6.34 -9.97
CA PHE A 65 1.21 -5.02 -9.78
C PHE A 65 2.20 -4.98 -8.60
N LEU A 66 1.88 -5.67 -7.51
CA LEU A 66 2.75 -5.78 -6.33
C LEU A 66 3.90 -6.78 -6.51
N GLY A 67 3.89 -7.58 -7.58
CA GLY A 67 4.83 -8.68 -7.80
C GLY A 67 4.70 -9.80 -6.77
N LEU A 68 3.53 -9.97 -6.17
CA LEU A 68 3.27 -10.95 -5.12
C LEU A 68 2.24 -11.99 -5.58
N PRO A 69 2.38 -13.26 -5.15
CA PRO A 69 1.38 -14.27 -5.48
C PRO A 69 0.05 -13.96 -4.76
N TYR A 70 -1.05 -14.30 -5.42
CA TYR A 70 -2.41 -14.10 -4.89
C TYR A 70 -2.59 -14.67 -3.49
N ASP A 71 -2.02 -15.85 -3.22
CA ASP A 71 -2.14 -16.54 -1.94
C ASP A 71 -1.49 -15.76 -0.78
N HIS A 72 -0.40 -15.03 -1.02
CA HIS A 72 0.22 -14.20 0.01
C HIS A 72 -0.58 -12.93 0.33
N LEU A 73 -1.55 -12.56 -0.51
CA LEU A 73 -2.38 -11.35 -0.35
C LEU A 73 -3.81 -11.66 0.10
N TRP A 74 -4.36 -12.81 -0.30
CA TRP A 74 -5.75 -13.22 -0.01
C TRP A 74 -5.92 -14.68 0.44
N GLY A 75 -4.85 -15.46 0.54
CA GLY A 75 -4.88 -16.82 1.10
C GLY A 75 -4.99 -16.82 2.63
N ASP A 76 -5.01 -18.02 3.22
CA ASP A 76 -5.24 -18.22 4.65
C ASP A 76 -4.13 -17.57 5.51
N CYS A 77 -2.88 -17.67 5.04
CA CYS A 77 -1.71 -17.07 5.69
C CYS A 77 -1.40 -15.65 5.20
N ALA A 78 -2.25 -15.03 4.38
CA ALA A 78 -1.96 -13.74 3.77
C ALA A 78 -1.70 -12.63 4.81
N ASN A 79 -2.44 -12.64 5.91
CA ASN A 79 -2.29 -11.62 6.95
C ASN A 79 -0.91 -11.72 7.62
N GLU A 80 -0.41 -12.93 7.87
CA GLU A 80 0.91 -13.15 8.44
C GLU A 80 2.03 -12.76 7.46
N HIS A 81 1.89 -13.15 6.19
CA HIS A 81 2.81 -12.76 5.12
C HIS A 81 2.87 -11.24 4.92
N LEU A 82 1.72 -10.56 4.89
CA LEU A 82 1.66 -9.10 4.76
C LEU A 82 2.32 -8.42 5.96
N ASN A 83 2.07 -8.89 7.19
CA ASN A 83 2.73 -8.35 8.37
C ASN A 83 4.24 -8.56 8.34
N ARG A 84 4.72 -9.71 7.84
CA ARG A 84 6.15 -9.98 7.66
C ARG A 84 6.78 -9.01 6.66
N LEU A 85 6.13 -8.79 5.52
CA LEU A 85 6.59 -7.83 4.51
C LEU A 85 6.61 -6.40 5.04
N ILE A 86 5.57 -5.98 5.77
CA ILE A 86 5.51 -4.67 6.43
C ILE A 86 6.69 -4.51 7.38
N ARG A 87 6.96 -5.50 8.23
CA ARG A 87 8.10 -5.46 9.17
C ARG A 87 9.43 -5.34 8.43
N GLN A 88 9.63 -6.12 7.37
CA GLN A 88 10.85 -6.06 6.57
C GLN A 88 11.04 -4.69 5.91
N GLU A 89 9.97 -4.08 5.39
CA GLU A 89 10.05 -2.76 4.77
C GLU A 89 10.36 -1.67 5.82
N ILE A 90 9.70 -1.73 7.00
CA ILE A 90 9.99 -0.83 8.13
C ILE A 90 11.44 -0.98 8.57
N GLU A 91 11.95 -2.21 8.69
CA GLU A 91 13.32 -2.47 9.12
C GLU A 91 14.34 -1.93 8.11
N LYS A 92 14.11 -2.12 6.80
CA LYS A 92 14.93 -1.52 5.74
C LYS A 92 14.92 0.02 5.79
N HIS A 93 13.75 0.62 5.92
CA HIS A 93 13.63 2.09 6.04
C HIS A 93 14.33 2.60 7.30
N THR A 94 14.15 1.91 8.43
CA THR A 94 14.80 2.25 9.70
C THR A 94 16.32 2.14 9.59
N ALA A 95 16.84 1.06 9.00
CA ALA A 95 18.27 0.87 8.80
C ALA A 95 18.87 1.95 7.90
N CYS A 96 18.21 2.26 6.77
CA CYS A 96 18.62 3.33 5.87
C CYS A 96 18.60 4.70 6.56
N HIS A 97 17.55 4.99 7.35
CA HIS A 97 17.43 6.23 8.10
C HIS A 97 18.47 6.32 9.22
N GLN A 98 18.74 5.25 9.96
CA GLN A 98 19.79 5.19 10.98
C GLN A 98 21.18 5.39 10.38
N GLN A 99 21.47 4.79 9.23
CA GLN A 99 22.74 4.99 8.53
C GLN A 99 22.90 6.45 8.08
N SER A 100 21.82 7.06 7.58
CA SER A 100 21.82 8.47 7.17
C SER A 100 21.99 9.42 8.36
N LEU A 101 21.35 9.14 9.49
CA LEU A 101 21.51 9.91 10.73
C LEU A 101 22.94 9.77 11.29
N ARG A 102 23.51 8.56 11.27
CA ARG A 102 24.91 8.36 11.67
C ARG A 102 25.86 9.15 10.80
N ALA A 103 25.68 9.11 9.47
CA ALA A 103 26.50 9.88 8.54
C ALA A 103 26.33 11.40 8.70
N ALA A 104 25.14 11.88 9.08
CA ALA A 104 24.87 13.30 9.24
C ALA A 104 25.32 13.87 10.60
N TYR A 105 25.37 13.05 11.67
CA TYR A 105 25.61 13.53 13.05
C TYR A 105 26.89 13.01 13.70
N LEU A 106 27.56 12.03 13.11
CA LEU A 106 28.93 11.64 13.48
C LEU A 106 29.82 11.77 12.24
N PRO A 107 30.24 12.99 11.84
CA PRO A 107 31.50 13.08 11.11
C PRO A 107 32.56 12.52 12.06
N GLU A 108 33.23 11.44 11.66
CA GLU A 108 34.44 10.99 12.35
C GLU A 108 35.39 12.19 12.34
N ASP A 109 35.55 12.80 13.52
CA ASP A 109 36.53 13.84 13.79
C ASP A 109 37.91 13.24 13.49
N ASN A 110 38.47 13.57 12.34
CA ASN A 110 39.79 13.17 11.89
C ASN A 110 40.50 14.38 11.27
#